data_AF-A0A970FN63-F1
#
_entry.id   AF-A0A970FN63-F1
#
_cell.length_a   1.000
_cell.length_b   1.000
_cell.length_c   1.000
_cell.angle_alpha   90.00
_cell.angle_beta   90.00
_cell.angle_gamma   90.00
#
_symmetry.space_group_name_H-M   'P 1'
#
loop_
_entity.id
_entity.type
_entity.pdbx_description
1 polymer ?
#
loop_
_entity_poly.entity_id
_entity_poly.type
_entity_poly.pdbx_seq_one_letter_code
_entity_poly.pdbx_strand_id
1 'polypeptide(L)' 'MTLFSYLLIVAGTLFLVSALLMWLWNITIPRIFNVREITYWEAFRLIIIAGILFGRGFGINIGG' A
#
# COMPACT_ATOMS: atom_id res chain seq x y z
N MET A 1 1.04 -23.54 -13.09
CA MET A 1 0.50 -23.61 -11.71
C MET A 1 1.07 -22.55 -10.76
N THR A 2 2.20 -21.88 -11.05
CA THR A 2 2.88 -20.96 -10.12
C THR A 2 2.46 -19.48 -10.20
N LEU A 3 2.11 -18.97 -11.39
CA LEU A 3 1.75 -17.55 -11.58
C LEU A 3 0.49 -17.16 -10.80
N PHE A 4 -0.55 -18.00 -10.85
CA PHE A 4 -1.80 -17.75 -10.15
C PHE A 4 -1.61 -17.67 -8.64
N SER A 5 -0.86 -18.60 -8.05
CA SER A 5 -0.51 -18.59 -6.61
C SER A 5 0.26 -17.33 -6.23
N TYR A 6 1.19 -16.88 -7.08
CA TYR A 6 1.95 -15.66 -6.84
C TYR A 6 1.05 -14.41 -6.82
N LEU A 7 0.12 -14.29 -7.78
CA LEU A 7 -0.85 -13.19 -7.83
C LEU A 7 -1.73 -13.16 -6.58
N LEU A 8 -2.17 -14.32 -6.08
CA LEU A 8 -2.96 -14.41 -4.85
C LEU A 8 -2.17 -13.94 -3.62
N ILE A 9 -0.89 -14.30 -3.51
CA ILE A 9 -0.03 -13.87 -2.40
C ILE A 9 0.16 -12.36 -2.44
N VAL A 10 0.46 -11.80 -3.62
CA VAL A 10 0.64 -10.34 -3.78
C VAL A 10 -0.64 -9.60 -3.44
N ALA A 11 -1.79 -10.05 -3.97
CA ALA A 11 -3.08 -9.46 -3.66
C ALA A 11 -3.37 -9.55 -2.16
N GLY A 12 -3.28 -10.74 -1.56
CA GLY A 12 -3.53 -10.93 -0.12
C GLY A 12 -2.64 -10.08 0.76
N THR A 13 -1.36 -9.95 0.41
CA THR A 13 -0.42 -9.07 1.11
C THR A 13 -0.83 -7.61 0.99
N LEU A 14 -1.24 -7.15 -0.20
CA LEU A 14 -1.72 -5.78 -0.43
C LEU A 14 -2.94 -5.46 0.45
N PHE A 15 -3.90 -6.38 0.55
CA PHE A 15 -5.08 -6.21 1.41
C PHE A 15 -4.69 -6.14 2.90
N LEU A 16 -3.75 -6.98 3.35
CA LEU A 16 -3.23 -6.97 4.73
C LEU A 16 -2.50 -5.66 5.05
N VAL A 17 -1.61 -5.21 4.17
CA VAL A 17 -0.86 -3.95 4.36
C VAL A 17 -1.82 -2.76 4.38
N SER A 18 -2.90 -2.80 3.58
CA SER A 18 -3.95 -1.77 3.60
C SER A 18 -4.68 -1.68 4.93
N ALA A 19 -5.02 -2.83 5.52
CA ALA A 19 -5.63 -2.87 6.86
C ALA A 19 -4.66 -2.34 7.92
N LEU A 20 -3.39 -2.73 7.85
CA LEU A 20 -2.36 -2.28 8.77
C LEU A 20 -2.13 -0.76 8.66
N LEU A 21 -2.08 -0.21 7.44
CA LEU A 21 -1.93 1.22 7.21
C LEU A 21 -3.13 2.00 7.76
N MET A 22 -4.36 1.52 7.52
CA MET A 22 -5.56 2.14 8.08
C MET A 22 -5.49 2.22 9.61
N TRP A 23 -5.16 1.09 10.25
CA TRP A 23 -5.07 1.02 11.70
C TRP A 23 -4.00 1.97 12.25
N LEU A 24 -2.79 1.92 11.68
CA LEU A 24 -1.68 2.74 12.10
C LEU A 24 -1.93 4.23 11.86
N TRP A 25 -2.55 4.57 10.72
CA TRP A 25 -2.95 5.93 10.41
C TRP A 25 -3.91 6.43 11.47
N ASN A 26 -5.04 5.75 11.71
CA ASN A 26 -6.10 6.25 12.59
C ASN A 26 -5.64 6.43 14.05
N ILE A 27 -4.70 5.62 14.55
CA ILE A 27 -4.19 5.79 15.92
C ILE A 27 -3.11 6.86 16.06
N THR A 28 -2.38 7.18 14.98
CA THR A 28 -1.16 8.01 15.03
C THR A 28 -1.34 9.37 14.35
N ILE A 29 -1.73 9.36 13.07
CA ILE A 29 -1.68 10.54 12.21
C ILE A 29 -2.76 11.58 12.57
N PRO A 30 -4.04 11.22 12.76
CA PRO A 30 -5.07 12.14 13.28
C PRO A 30 -4.69 12.76 14.61
N ARG A 31 -4.06 11.98 15.51
CA ARG A 31 -3.68 12.45 16.85
C ARG A 31 -2.53 13.45 16.82
N ILE A 32 -1.53 13.23 15.98
CA ILE A 32 -0.33 14.09 15.94
C ILE A 32 -0.55 15.32 15.06
N PHE A 33 -1.23 15.15 13.91
CA PHE A 33 -1.35 16.19 12.89
C PHE A 33 -2.74 16.84 12.85
N ASN A 34 -3.68 16.43 13.72
CA ASN A 34 -5.06 16.91 13.75
C ASN A 34 -5.77 16.81 12.39
N VAL A 35 -5.57 15.69 11.70
CA VAL A 35 -6.20 15.37 10.40
C VAL A 35 -7.28 14.32 10.56
N ARG A 36 -8.11 14.11 9.54
CA ARG A 36 -9.18 13.10 9.58
C ARG A 36 -8.65 11.66 9.58
N GLU A 37 -9.42 10.78 10.20
CA GLU A 37 -9.29 9.33 10.04
C GLU A 37 -9.59 8.91 8.59
N ILE A 38 -9.04 7.75 8.22
CA ILE A 38 -9.24 7.15 6.91
C ILE A 38 -9.95 5.80 7.03
N THR A 39 -10.75 5.50 6.01
CA THR A 39 -11.41 4.21 5.82
C THR A 39 -10.49 3.22 5.11
N TYR A 40 -10.87 1.94 5.09
CA TYR A 40 -10.11 0.88 4.44
C TYR A 40 -9.76 1.20 2.98
N TRP A 41 -10.76 1.66 2.21
CA TRP A 41 -10.59 1.99 0.80
C TRP A 41 -9.68 3.19 0.57
N GLU A 42 -9.63 4.13 1.51
CA GLU A 42 -8.73 5.27 1.44
C GLU A 42 -7.29 4.86 1.73
N ALA A 43 -7.07 4.00 2.74
CA ALA A 43 -5.77 3.41 3.01
C ALA A 43 -5.24 2.59 1.83
N PHE A 44 -6.11 1.79 1.20
CA PHE A 44 -5.78 1.03 -0.01
C PHE A 44 -5.28 1.94 -1.15
N ARG A 45 -6.03 3.02 -1.44
CA ARG A 45 -5.64 4.00 -2.47
C ARG A 45 -4.32 4.71 -2.11
N LEU A 46 -4.10 5.01 -0.83
CA LEU A 46 -2.86 5.61 -0.35
C LEU A 46 -1.64 4.70 -0.56
N ILE A 47 -1.77 3.38 -0.37
CA ILE A 47 -0.70 2.43 -0.68
C ILE A 47 -0.36 2.42 -2.16
N ILE A 48 -1.37 2.47 -3.04
CA ILE A 48 -1.15 2.55 -4.48
C ILE A 48 -0.40 3.83 -4.83
N ILE A 49 -0.84 4.97 -4.29
CA ILE A 49 -0.17 6.27 -4.49
C ILE A 49 1.28 6.21 -3.97
N ALA A 50 1.51 5.64 -2.77
CA ALA A 50 2.84 5.47 -2.22
C ALA A 50 3.71 4.55 -3.07
N GLY A 51 3.14 3.49 -3.65
CA GLY A 51 3.81 2.62 -4.60
C GLY A 51 4.19 3.33 -5.90
N ILE A 52 3.35 4.26 -6.38
CA ILE A 52 3.65 5.07 -7.57
C ILE A 52 4.74 6.11 -7.28
N LEU A 53 4.69 6.77 -6.12
CA LEU A 53 5.61 7.86 -5.75
C LEU A 53 6.97 7.37 -5.23
N PHE A 54 6.97 6.28 -4.45
CA PHE A 54 8.13 5.79 -3.70
C PHE A 54 8.52 4.35 -4.04
N GLY A 55 7.65 3.60 -4.73
CA GLY A 55 8.05 2.29 -5.26
C GLY A 55 9.23 2.50 -6.18
N ARG A 56 10.34 1.77 -5.92
CA ARG A 56 11.57 1.76 -6.73
C ARG A 56 11.17 1.95 -8.17
N GLY A 57 11.62 3.06 -8.76
CA GLY A 57 11.11 3.56 -10.01
C GLY A 57 11.00 2.47 -11.07
N PHE A 58 10.17 2.77 -12.06
CA PHE A 58 10.10 2.17 -13.38
C PHE A 58 11.48 2.16 -14.08
N GLY A 59 12.48 1.53 -13.46
CA GLY A 59 13.80 1.24 -13.98
C GLY A 59 13.66 -0.04 -14.76
N ILE A 60 13.09 0.08 -15.95
CA ILE A 60 13.44 -0.85 -17.01
C ILE A 60 14.95 -0.71 -17.15
N ASN A 61 15.71 -1.69 -16.69
CA ASN A 61 17.09 -1.84 -17.14
C ASN A 61 17.01 -2.24 -18.62
N ILE A 62 16.92 -1.23 -19.49
CA ILE A 62 17.23 -1.36 -20.91
C ILE A 62 18.73 -1.10 -21.03
N GLY A 63 19.54 -2.12 -20.75
CA GLY A 63 20.99 -2.07 -20.98
C GLY A 63 21.82 -2.71 -19.88
N GLY A 64 22.49 -3.80 -20.23
CA GLY A 64 23.48 -4.52 -19.41
C GLY A 64 23.48 -6.00 -19.70
#